data_AF-A0A7V9FWM0-F1
#
_entry.id   AF-A0A7V9FWM0-F1
#
_cell.length_a   1.000
_cell.length_b   1.000
_cell.length_c   1.000
_cell.angle_alpha   90.00
_cell.angle_beta   90.00
_cell.angle_gamma   90.00
#
_symmetry.space_group_name_H-M   'P 1'
#
loop_
_entity.id
_entity.type
_entity.pdbx_description
1 polymer ?
#
loop_
_entity_poly.entity_id
_entity_poly.type
_entity_poly.pdbx_seq_one_letter_code
_entity_poly.pdbx_strand_id
1 'polypeptide(L)'
;MSPSRHCRPVIGILAAGLLSFVTVACGGRSATPTPIEHAGPAAPAPPAAIQPVAPPAPVADGLCRYLPAAAVQAANGERVVAVRISDTGPTQPQPACFFLAANGTVQLRTWIVVATPQVARATVDAAAPMA
;
A
#
# COMPACT_ATOMS: atom_id res chain seq x y z
N MET A 1 -35.52 20.13 -36.35
CA MET A 1 -34.37 20.82 -36.96
C MET A 1 -33.11 20.54 -36.16
N SER A 2 -32.10 19.92 -36.78
CA SER A 2 -30.67 20.17 -36.50
C SER A 2 -30.32 21.54 -37.15
N PRO A 3 -29.20 22.26 -36.86
CA PRO A 3 -27.85 21.77 -36.56
C PRO A 3 -27.20 22.57 -35.37
N SER A 4 -25.95 22.46 -34.93
CA SER A 4 -24.69 22.14 -35.60
C SER A 4 -23.63 21.83 -34.54
N ARG A 5 -22.65 20.99 -34.92
CA ARG A 5 -21.34 20.84 -34.28
C ARG A 5 -20.58 22.19 -34.37
N HIS A 6 -19.40 22.33 -33.74
CA HIS A 6 -18.13 22.64 -34.41
C HIS A 6 -16.98 22.85 -33.41
N CYS A 7 -15.93 22.05 -33.65
CA CYS A 7 -14.49 22.23 -33.48
C CYS A 7 -13.92 23.10 -32.32
N ARG A 8 -13.04 22.45 -31.54
CA ARG A 8 -11.91 23.07 -30.83
C ARG A 8 -10.84 23.47 -31.87
N PRO A 9 -10.01 24.49 -31.59
CA PRO A 9 -8.61 24.15 -31.32
C PRO A 9 -7.87 25.02 -30.29
N VAL A 10 -6.79 24.40 -29.83
CA VAL A 10 -5.61 24.82 -29.05
C VAL A 10 -5.07 26.21 -29.41
N ILE A 11 -4.67 26.98 -28.39
CA ILE A 11 -3.68 28.06 -28.50
C ILE A 11 -2.51 27.70 -27.57
N GLY A 12 -1.34 27.53 -28.17
CA GLY A 12 -0.06 27.32 -27.48
C GLY A 12 0.62 28.66 -27.14
N ILE A 13 1.95 28.67 -27.27
CA ILE A 13 2.92 29.74 -26.92
C ILE A 13 3.23 29.72 -25.39
N LEU A 14 4.47 29.59 -24.88
CA LEU A 14 5.73 30.30 -25.12
C LEU A 14 6.92 29.45 -24.63
N ALA A 15 7.96 29.27 -25.45
CA ALA A 15 9.30 29.90 -25.34
C ALA A 15 10.23 29.24 -24.28
N ALA A 16 11.23 28.46 -24.70
CA ALA A 16 12.58 28.87 -25.11
C ALA A 16 13.56 28.98 -23.93
N GLY A 17 14.65 28.20 -23.98
CA GLY A 17 15.75 28.29 -23.01
C GLY A 17 16.75 27.14 -23.08
N LEU A 18 17.54 27.08 -24.16
CA LEU A 18 18.78 26.30 -24.23
C LEU A 18 19.85 26.99 -23.38
N LEU A 19 20.53 26.26 -22.49
CA LEU A 19 21.92 26.55 -22.10
C LEU A 19 22.63 25.25 -21.70
N SER A 20 23.38 24.72 -22.67
CA SER A 20 24.43 23.72 -22.46
C SER A 20 25.65 24.38 -21.82
N PHE A 21 26.13 23.84 -20.71
CA PHE A 21 27.47 24.12 -20.20
C PHE A 21 28.31 22.85 -20.31
N VAL A 22 29.20 22.84 -21.32
CA VAL A 22 30.32 21.90 -21.40
C VAL A 22 31.50 22.58 -20.72
N THR A 23 32.03 21.98 -19.66
CA THR A 23 33.36 22.32 -19.15
C THR A 23 34.24 21.08 -19.23
N VAL A 24 35.21 21.15 -20.14
CA VAL A 24 36.39 20.29 -20.19
C VAL A 24 37.38 20.85 -19.16
N ALA A 25 37.87 20.00 -18.25
CA ALA A 25 39.04 20.28 -17.44
C ALA A 25 40.08 19.16 -17.65
N CYS A 26 41.26 19.58 -18.11
CA CYS A 26 42.42 18.76 -18.41
C CYS A 26 42.98 18.02 -17.19
N GLY A 27 43.60 16.88 -17.47
CA GLY A 27 44.15 15.97 -16.48
C GLY A 27 45.31 16.53 -15.66
N GLY A 28 45.32 16.12 -14.39
CA GLY A 28 46.49 16.06 -13.53
C GLY A 28 46.71 14.60 -13.15
N ARG A 29 47.74 13.96 -13.74
CA ARG A 29 48.19 12.63 -13.35
C ARG A 29 49.12 12.80 -12.15
N SER A 30 48.53 12.92 -10.96
CA SER A 30 49.26 12.89 -9.71
C SER A 30 49.41 11.44 -9.24
N ALA A 31 50.65 11.08 -8.92
CA ALA A 31 51.07 9.76 -8.50
C ALA A 31 50.16 9.16 -7.43
N THR A 32 49.78 7.90 -7.61
CA THR A 32 49.06 7.08 -6.64
C THR A 32 49.92 6.84 -5.40
N PRO A 33 49.59 7.37 -4.22
CA PRO A 33 49.95 6.70 -2.98
C PRO A 33 48.93 5.59 -2.80
N THR A 34 49.37 4.33 -2.75
CA THR A 34 48.51 3.21 -2.36
C THR A 34 47.89 3.58 -1.00
N PRO A 35 46.57 3.84 -0.92
CA PRO A 35 45.95 4.05 0.37
C PRO A 35 46.03 2.71 1.07
N ILE A 36 46.66 2.66 2.24
CA ILE A 36 46.39 1.59 3.19
C ILE A 36 44.90 1.74 3.49
N GLU A 37 44.08 0.86 2.90
CA GLU A 37 42.65 0.78 3.16
C GLU A 37 42.50 0.35 4.62
N HIS A 38 42.53 1.35 5.51
CA HIS A 38 41.93 1.21 6.81
C HIS A 38 40.46 0.91 6.54
N ALA A 39 40.07 -0.35 6.69
CA ALA A 39 38.69 -0.73 6.88
C ALA A 39 38.22 -0.03 8.15
N GLY A 40 37.77 1.22 7.99
CA GLY A 40 37.08 1.97 9.03
C GLY A 40 35.84 1.18 9.45
N PRO A 41 35.34 1.38 10.67
CA PRO A 41 34.14 0.70 11.14
C PRO A 41 33.03 0.82 10.09
N ALA A 42 32.47 -0.31 9.68
CA ALA A 42 31.38 -0.34 8.71
C ALA A 42 30.27 0.62 9.18
N ALA A 43 29.83 1.50 8.28
CA ALA A 43 28.74 2.42 8.58
C ALA A 43 27.49 1.62 9.02
N PRO A 44 26.74 2.09 10.03
CA PRO A 44 25.53 1.41 10.47
C PRO A 44 24.55 1.23 9.30
N ALA A 45 23.96 0.04 9.20
CA ALA A 45 22.91 -0.21 8.21
C ALA A 45 21.73 0.76 8.44
N PRO A 46 21.10 1.27 7.37
CA PRO A 46 19.93 2.11 7.51
C PRO A 46 18.79 1.35 8.22
N PRO A 47 17.91 2.05 8.96
CA PRO A 47 16.78 1.43 9.62
C PRO A 47 15.87 0.69 8.63
N ALA A 48 15.34 -0.46 9.02
CA ALA A 48 14.36 -1.18 8.22
C ALA A 48 13.10 -0.34 8.00
N ALA A 49 12.59 -0.32 6.77
CA ALA A 49 11.34 0.34 6.44
C ALA A 49 10.16 -0.32 7.17
N ILE A 50 9.28 0.49 7.76
CA ILE A 50 8.03 0.02 8.38
C ILE A 50 7.08 -0.42 7.27
N GLN A 51 6.68 -1.69 7.28
CA GLN A 51 5.74 -2.25 6.31
C GLN A 51 4.38 -2.51 6.98
N PRO A 52 3.26 -2.28 6.27
CA PRO A 52 1.94 -2.66 6.76
C PRO A 52 1.78 -4.18 6.80
N VAL A 53 0.82 -4.66 7.59
CA VAL A 53 0.44 -6.07 7.54
C VAL A 53 -0.31 -6.33 6.23
N ALA A 54 -0.05 -7.48 5.60
CA ALA A 54 -0.78 -7.87 4.40
C ALA A 54 -2.25 -8.21 4.76
N PRO A 55 -3.24 -7.79 3.93
CA PRO A 55 -4.63 -8.18 4.14
C PRO A 55 -4.79 -9.71 4.12
N PRO A 56 -5.58 -10.29 5.05
CA PRO A 56 -5.79 -11.72 5.11
C PRO A 56 -6.71 -12.20 3.97
N ALA A 57 -6.60 -13.47 3.64
CA ALA A 57 -7.48 -14.17 2.71
C ALA A 57 -8.42 -15.13 3.46
N PRO A 58 -9.65 -15.37 2.95
CA PRO A 58 -10.53 -16.39 3.48
C PRO A 58 -10.04 -17.79 3.08
N VAL A 59 -9.81 -18.67 4.05
CA VAL A 59 -9.27 -20.01 3.81
C VAL A 59 -10.29 -21.12 4.09
N ALA A 60 -11.16 -20.94 5.08
CA ALA A 60 -12.14 -21.96 5.48
C ALA A 60 -13.50 -21.36 5.85
N ASP A 61 -14.55 -22.17 5.81
CA ASP A 61 -15.84 -21.82 6.39
C ASP A 61 -15.73 -21.81 7.92
N GLY A 62 -16.43 -20.88 8.57
CA GLY A 62 -16.39 -20.77 10.02
C GLY A 62 -17.22 -19.64 10.57
N LEU A 63 -17.50 -19.66 11.87
CA LEU A 63 -18.23 -18.60 12.55
C LEU A 63 -17.28 -17.49 13.01
N CYS A 64 -17.73 -16.25 12.91
CA CYS A 64 -17.02 -15.13 13.49
C CYS A 64 -17.32 -15.00 14.99
N ARG A 65 -16.32 -15.23 15.84
CA ARG A 65 -16.50 -15.30 17.31
C ARG A 65 -16.86 -13.97 17.96
N TYR A 66 -16.49 -12.86 17.33
CA TYR A 66 -16.66 -11.52 17.89
C TYR A 66 -17.72 -10.68 17.17
N LEU A 67 -18.34 -11.21 16.11
CA LEU A 67 -19.35 -10.48 15.36
C LEU A 67 -20.40 -11.44 14.76
N PRO A 68 -21.62 -11.48 15.30
CA PRO A 68 -22.68 -12.34 14.77
C PRO A 68 -23.11 -11.95 13.35
N ALA A 69 -23.36 -12.95 12.49
CA ALA A 69 -23.83 -12.72 11.12
C ALA A 69 -25.17 -11.95 11.07
N ALA A 70 -26.06 -12.17 12.04
CA ALA A 70 -27.32 -11.45 12.13
C ALA A 70 -27.11 -9.93 12.36
N ALA A 71 -26.09 -9.54 13.13
CA ALA A 71 -25.76 -8.14 13.34
C ALA A 71 -25.21 -7.50 12.06
N VAL A 72 -24.35 -8.23 11.32
CA VAL A 72 -23.85 -7.78 10.01
C VAL A 72 -24.98 -7.61 9.01
N GLN A 73 -25.88 -8.59 8.92
CA GLN A 73 -27.05 -8.51 8.05
C GLN A 73 -27.94 -7.30 8.39
N ALA A 74 -28.18 -7.05 9.68
CA ALA A 74 -28.97 -5.91 10.12
C ALA A 74 -28.29 -4.57 9.79
N ALA A 75 -26.96 -4.48 9.96
CA ALA A 75 -26.20 -3.26 9.69
C ALA A 75 -26.05 -2.96 8.19
N ASN A 76 -25.82 -3.99 7.36
CA ASN A 76 -25.60 -3.83 5.93
C ASN A 76 -26.90 -3.82 5.11
N GLY A 77 -28.01 -4.33 5.67
CA GLY A 77 -29.27 -4.51 4.95
C GLY A 77 -29.23 -5.65 3.92
N GLU A 78 -28.23 -6.52 3.99
CA GLU A 78 -28.03 -7.62 3.04
C GLU A 78 -27.89 -8.96 3.76
N ARG A 79 -28.59 -9.99 3.27
CA ARG A 79 -28.55 -11.34 3.87
C ARG A 79 -27.13 -11.91 3.81
N VAL A 80 -26.60 -12.29 4.97
CA VAL A 80 -25.38 -13.07 5.06
C VAL A 80 -25.72 -14.54 4.81
N VAL A 81 -25.13 -15.14 3.78
CA VAL A 81 -25.40 -16.55 3.41
C VAL A 81 -24.30 -17.50 3.87
N ALA A 82 -23.08 -16.99 4.07
CA ALA A 82 -21.95 -17.74 4.56
C ALA A 82 -20.97 -16.82 5.30
N VAL A 83 -20.18 -17.41 6.17
CA VAL A 83 -19.06 -16.75 6.83
C VAL A 83 -17.81 -17.60 6.62
N ARG A 84 -16.75 -16.96 6.15
CA ARG A 84 -15.42 -17.56 6.01
C ARG A 84 -14.45 -16.88 6.95
N ILE A 85 -13.41 -17.61 7.34
CA ILE A 85 -12.38 -17.13 8.26
C ILE A 85 -10.99 -17.26 7.62
N SER A 86 -10.07 -16.39 8.03
CA SER A 86 -8.64 -16.53 7.72
C SER A 86 -7.96 -17.51 8.68
N ASP A 87 -6.74 -17.91 8.35
CA ASP A 87 -5.82 -18.49 9.32
C ASP A 87 -5.47 -17.49 10.44
N THR A 88 -4.93 -18.04 11.52
CA THR A 88 -4.37 -17.27 12.65
C THR A 88 -2.85 -17.40 12.68
N GLY A 89 -2.18 -16.39 13.24
CA GLY A 89 -0.74 -16.41 13.44
C GLY A 89 -0.31 -15.44 14.54
N PRO A 90 1.00 -15.29 14.78
CA PRO A 90 1.52 -14.43 15.86
C PRO A 90 1.06 -12.97 15.77
N THR A 91 0.94 -12.43 14.56
CA THR A 91 0.48 -11.06 14.28
C THR A 91 -1.04 -10.96 14.02
N GLN A 92 -1.71 -12.11 13.98
CA GLN A 92 -3.15 -12.24 13.75
C GLN A 92 -3.74 -13.33 14.66
N PRO A 93 -3.82 -13.07 15.97
CA PRO A 93 -4.30 -14.06 16.94
C PRO A 93 -5.81 -14.32 16.83
N GLN A 94 -6.57 -13.39 16.26
CA GLN A 94 -7.98 -13.55 15.93
C GLN A 94 -8.11 -13.72 14.41
N PRO A 95 -8.89 -14.72 13.92
CA PRO A 95 -9.12 -14.84 12.50
C PRO A 95 -9.87 -13.62 11.98
N ALA A 96 -9.51 -13.16 10.79
CA ALA A 96 -10.36 -12.23 10.06
C ALA A 96 -11.64 -12.95 9.63
N CYS A 97 -12.77 -12.27 9.70
CA CYS A 97 -14.05 -12.82 9.27
C CYS A 97 -14.52 -12.14 7.98
N PHE A 98 -14.98 -12.94 7.05
CA PHE A 98 -15.51 -12.54 5.75
C PHE A 98 -16.97 -12.97 5.71
N PHE A 99 -17.88 -12.00 5.61
CA PHE A 99 -19.32 -12.24 5.53
C PHE A 99 -19.73 -12.15 4.07
N LEU A 100 -20.32 -13.23 3.55
CA LEU A 100 -20.64 -13.35 2.13
C LEU A 100 -22.12 -13.10 1.87
N ALA A 101 -22.39 -12.38 0.79
CA ALA A 101 -23.71 -12.21 0.19
C ALA A 101 -24.09 -13.42 -0.68
N ALA A 102 -25.35 -13.48 -1.11
CA ALA A 102 -25.89 -14.58 -1.92
C ALA A 102 -25.16 -14.79 -3.26
N ASN A 103 -24.59 -13.73 -3.82
CA ASN A 103 -23.78 -13.78 -5.04
C ASN A 103 -22.34 -14.27 -4.81
N GLY A 104 -21.99 -14.66 -3.59
CA GLY A 104 -20.64 -15.12 -3.21
C GLY A 104 -19.62 -14.00 -2.97
N THR A 105 -19.99 -12.73 -3.12
CA THR A 105 -19.11 -11.60 -2.81
C THR A 105 -19.02 -11.34 -1.31
N VAL A 106 -17.89 -10.80 -0.86
CA VAL A 106 -17.71 -10.38 0.53
C VAL A 106 -18.39 -9.02 0.72
N GLN A 107 -19.46 -8.99 1.52
CA GLN A 107 -20.17 -7.76 1.88
C GLN A 107 -19.56 -7.05 3.10
N LEU A 108 -18.87 -7.79 3.97
CA LEU A 108 -18.10 -7.22 5.08
C LEU A 108 -16.86 -8.08 5.35
N ARG A 109 -15.73 -7.42 5.57
CA ARG A 109 -14.51 -8.04 6.12
C ARG A 109 -14.16 -7.37 7.44
N THR A 110 -13.93 -8.18 8.47
CA THR A 110 -13.36 -7.73 9.74
C THR A 110 -11.99 -8.33 9.93
N TRP A 111 -11.05 -7.53 10.42
CA TRP A 111 -9.65 -7.91 10.55
C TRP A 111 -9.03 -7.17 11.73
N ILE A 112 -8.52 -7.92 12.70
CA ILE A 112 -7.89 -7.39 13.90
C ILE A 112 -6.38 -7.54 13.74
N VAL A 113 -5.66 -6.41 13.78
CA VAL A 113 -4.20 -6.35 13.66
C VAL A 113 -3.59 -6.13 15.03
N VAL A 114 -2.65 -7.00 15.42
CA VAL A 114 -1.85 -6.84 16.65
C VAL A 114 -0.40 -6.60 16.23
N ALA A 115 0.05 -5.36 16.37
CA ALA A 115 1.37 -4.92 15.93
C ALA A 115 1.89 -3.73 16.75
N THR A 116 3.13 -3.29 16.48
CA THR A 116 3.66 -2.03 17.04
C THR A 116 2.85 -0.83 16.54
N PRO A 117 2.83 0.30 17.26
CA PRO A 117 2.07 1.49 16.85
C PRO A 117 2.38 1.96 15.42
N GLN A 118 3.65 1.86 15.00
CA GLN A 118 4.09 2.28 13.67
C GLN A 118 3.54 1.36 12.57
N VAL A 119 3.59 0.03 12.78
CA VAL A 119 3.05 -0.95 11.81
C VAL A 119 1.52 -0.86 11.77
N ALA A 120 0.86 -0.68 12.92
CA ALA A 120 -0.58 -0.51 12.99
C ALA A 120 -1.02 0.73 12.21
N ARG A 121 -0.34 1.88 12.39
CA ARG A 121 -0.61 3.10 11.63
C ARG A 121 -0.39 2.89 10.13
N ALA A 122 0.74 2.31 9.73
CA ALA A 122 1.00 2.01 8.33
C ALA A 122 -0.09 1.10 7.72
N THR A 123 -0.61 0.15 8.49
CA THR A 123 -1.69 -0.74 8.04
C THR A 123 -3.02 0.00 7.88
N VAL A 124 -3.35 0.92 8.78
CA VAL A 124 -4.53 1.79 8.66
C VAL A 124 -4.39 2.74 7.47
N ASP A 125 -3.25 3.39 7.32
CA ASP A 125 -2.96 4.32 6.21
C ASP A 125 -3.04 3.59 4.86
N ALA A 126 -2.58 2.34 4.78
CA ALA A 126 -2.70 1.50 3.58
C ALA A 126 -4.14 1.07 3.28
N ALA A 127 -4.96 0.84 4.31
CA ALA A 127 -6.36 0.42 4.16
C ALA A 127 -7.31 1.59 3.87
N ALA A 128 -7.00 2.78 4.35
CA ALA A 128 -7.78 4.00 4.19
C ALA A 128 -6.84 5.20 3.93
N PRO A 129 -6.38 5.40 2.69
CA PRO A 129 -5.52 6.52 2.35
C PRO A 129 -6.22 7.86 2.56
N MET A 130 -5.49 8.84 3.10
CA MET A 130 -5.93 10.23 3.13
C MET A 130 -5.56 10.89 1.81
N ALA A 131 -6.53 11.55 1.16
CA ALA A 131 -6.32 12.35 -0.05
C ALA A 131 -5.85 13.77 0.29
#